data_AF-A0A9Q9F900-F1
#
_entry.id   AF-A0A9Q9F900-F1
#
_cell.length_a   1.000
_cell.length_b   1.000
_cell.length_c   1.000
_cell.angle_alpha   90.00
_cell.angle_beta   90.00
_cell.angle_gamma   90.00
#
_symmetry.space_group_name_H-M   'P 1'
#
loop_
_entity.id
_entity.type
_entity.pdbx_description
1 polymer ?
#
loop_
_entity_poly.entity_id
_entity_poly.type
_entity_poly.pdbx_seq_one_letter_code
_entity_poly.pdbx_strand_id
1 'polypeptide(L)'
;MGKPKGGGEKKISRSSSRGAGSSSRGDGKRKIVLKRKPCPIQGRAFPDATKIERDLLMHGTIKDKIDVLTLLTERNPSAENYKGLLAFCENQRNDIHYYALKNIKDLLISKKEVGNPYIKQRIIKSFGVSLRNQYIKKKVMRLVEKLLEKGVLFVDLIHLFINKLGDKKDMTGHVIDKLHLLFPGNEETILDGVEDFYFKNDLFRSRHVVLKFLSRLDCENKRKAFELFNNILRDFNENIPEEHRNILLEDLIIGLGKNMTDEKVCRVDVIKKAVHTEKMVFYGSKVLSNCKEPDMLSFFKNAVRSYNMRNSKYLPEFLNMIHEAGSAAEGEKFHKFLLDTSLLYTPEYIISILIICSEARKAGVSGFDNIYSLRILTLHHNDVVRKLALQLIGNETIHPFDPFDKMSLLNAEMMCGDL
;
A
#
# COMPACT_ATOMS: atom_id res chain seq x y z
N MET A 1 -42.19 -39.70 -11.68
CA MET A 1 -42.45 -41.01 -12.31
C MET A 1 -42.69 -40.79 -13.80
N GLY A 2 -42.17 -41.68 -14.66
CA GLY A 2 -42.65 -41.86 -16.05
C GLY A 2 -41.91 -41.10 -17.16
N LYS A 3 -40.95 -41.78 -17.82
CA LYS A 3 -40.69 -41.63 -19.26
C LYS A 3 -41.67 -42.52 -20.04
N PRO A 4 -41.97 -42.18 -21.30
CA PRO A 4 -41.68 -43.08 -22.44
C PRO A 4 -41.02 -42.31 -23.61
N LYS A 5 -39.96 -42.74 -24.30
CA LYS A 5 -39.67 -43.88 -25.23
C LYS A 5 -40.27 -43.77 -26.64
N GLY A 6 -39.36 -43.80 -27.64
CA GLY A 6 -39.55 -44.22 -29.05
C GLY A 6 -39.54 -43.05 -30.05
N GLY A 7 -38.80 -43.03 -31.17
CA GLY A 7 -37.96 -44.01 -31.88
C GLY A 7 -37.76 -43.53 -33.35
N GLY A 8 -36.73 -44.03 -34.04
CA GLY A 8 -36.51 -43.87 -35.51
C GLY A 8 -35.12 -43.31 -35.89
N GLU A 9 -34.05 -44.10 -35.87
CA GLU A 9 -33.50 -44.92 -36.98
C GLU A 9 -33.05 -44.17 -38.25
N LYS A 10 -31.74 -44.20 -38.53
CA LYS A 10 -31.19 -44.70 -39.80
C LYS A 10 -29.70 -45.08 -39.66
N LYS A 11 -29.45 -46.40 -39.72
CA LYS A 11 -28.16 -47.02 -40.00
C LYS A 11 -27.91 -46.98 -41.52
N ILE A 12 -26.69 -46.68 -41.93
CA ILE A 12 -26.11 -47.26 -43.15
C ILE A 12 -24.77 -47.89 -42.76
N SER A 13 -24.62 -49.14 -43.16
CA SER A 13 -23.56 -50.09 -42.87
C SER A 13 -22.68 -50.30 -44.10
N ARG A 14 -21.61 -51.10 -43.89
CA ARG A 14 -20.71 -51.79 -44.84
C ARG A 14 -19.36 -51.09 -45.03
N SER A 15 -18.22 -51.76 -44.99
CA SER A 15 -17.93 -53.20 -44.89
C SER A 15 -16.45 -53.39 -44.54
N SER A 16 -16.18 -54.46 -43.80
CA SER A 16 -14.87 -55.02 -43.51
C SER A 16 -14.25 -55.74 -44.71
N SER A 17 -12.94 -55.62 -44.89
CA SER A 17 -12.11 -56.63 -45.57
C SER A 17 -10.84 -56.88 -44.75
N ARG A 18 -10.71 -58.12 -44.26
CA ARG A 18 -9.50 -58.69 -43.64
C ARG A 18 -8.52 -59.13 -44.74
N GLY A 19 -7.23 -58.89 -44.51
CA GLY A 19 -6.10 -59.52 -45.20
C GLY A 19 -4.93 -59.61 -44.22
N ALA A 20 -4.34 -60.80 -44.12
CA ALA A 20 -3.49 -61.26 -43.02
C ALA A 20 -1.98 -61.11 -43.28
N GLY A 21 -1.19 -61.14 -42.19
CA GLY A 21 0.26 -61.36 -42.14
C GLY A 21 1.09 -60.09 -42.32
N SER A 22 2.20 -59.83 -41.63
CA SER A 22 2.99 -60.60 -40.67
C SER A 22 3.84 -59.61 -39.83
N SER A 23 4.40 -60.12 -38.74
CA SER A 23 5.18 -59.43 -37.72
C SER A 23 6.39 -58.61 -38.19
N SER A 24 6.55 -57.39 -37.67
CA SER A 24 7.81 -57.02 -37.02
C SER A 24 7.58 -55.94 -35.96
N ARG A 25 8.01 -56.25 -34.73
CA ARG A 25 8.09 -55.32 -33.61
C ARG A 25 9.18 -54.30 -33.92
N GLY A 26 8.80 -53.04 -34.08
CA GLY A 26 9.70 -51.91 -34.04
C GLY A 26 9.19 -50.93 -32.99
N ASP A 27 9.73 -51.02 -31.78
CA ASP A 27 9.54 -50.05 -30.69
C ASP A 27 10.21 -48.72 -31.07
N GLY A 28 9.60 -48.02 -32.02
CA GLY A 28 10.00 -46.69 -32.43
C GLY A 28 9.41 -45.68 -31.46
N LYS A 29 10.11 -45.39 -30.36
CA LYS A 29 9.89 -44.16 -29.57
C LYS A 29 9.84 -42.99 -30.56
N ARG A 30 8.64 -42.49 -30.88
CA ARG A 30 8.45 -41.26 -31.64
C ARG A 30 9.07 -40.14 -30.81
N LYS A 31 10.35 -39.87 -31.05
CA LYS A 31 11.05 -38.70 -30.55
C LYS A 31 10.22 -37.51 -31.00
N ILE A 32 9.57 -36.83 -30.06
CA ILE A 32 8.97 -35.53 -30.31
C ILE A 32 10.15 -34.61 -30.62
N VAL A 33 10.47 -34.47 -31.91
CA VAL A 33 11.45 -33.49 -32.37
C VAL A 33 10.74 -32.14 -32.31
N LEU A 34 10.89 -31.46 -31.17
CA LEU A 34 10.51 -30.04 -31.05
C LEU A 34 11.26 -29.30 -32.16
N LYS A 35 10.55 -28.83 -33.18
CA LYS A 35 11.12 -28.01 -34.27
C LYS A 35 11.89 -26.86 -33.63
N ARG A 36 13.22 -26.85 -33.81
CA ARG A 36 14.08 -25.77 -33.31
C ARG A 36 13.66 -24.50 -34.05
N LYS A 37 13.30 -23.46 -33.30
CA LYS A 37 13.04 -22.15 -33.90
C LYS A 37 14.33 -21.65 -34.58
N PRO A 38 14.22 -21.02 -35.77
CA PRO A 38 15.39 -20.51 -36.48
C PRO A 38 16.11 -19.45 -35.63
N CYS A 39 17.42 -19.34 -35.83
CA CYS A 39 18.26 -18.38 -35.12
C CYS A 39 17.90 -16.95 -35.59
N PRO A 40 17.61 -16.01 -34.68
CA PRO A 40 17.02 -14.72 -35.04
C PRO A 40 17.99 -13.73 -35.71
N ILE A 41 19.28 -14.10 -35.81
CA ILE A 41 20.34 -13.29 -36.44
C ILE A 41 20.83 -13.87 -37.78
N GLN A 42 20.17 -14.92 -38.30
CA GLN A 42 20.57 -15.56 -39.55
C GLN A 42 20.52 -14.57 -40.72
N GLY A 43 21.63 -14.41 -41.44
CA GLY A 43 21.75 -13.47 -42.58
C GLY A 43 22.14 -12.03 -42.21
N ARG A 44 22.44 -11.72 -40.94
CA ARG A 44 22.96 -10.40 -40.56
C ARG A 44 24.49 -10.34 -40.69
N ALA A 45 25.00 -9.23 -41.22
CA ALA A 45 26.42 -8.94 -41.25
C ALA A 45 26.86 -8.25 -39.95
N PHE A 46 27.98 -8.69 -39.38
CA PHE A 46 28.61 -8.11 -38.20
C PHE A 46 30.03 -7.65 -38.58
N PRO A 47 30.18 -6.44 -39.14
CA PRO A 47 31.47 -5.97 -39.66
C PRO A 47 32.53 -5.82 -38.58
N ASP A 48 32.10 -5.53 -37.35
CA ASP A 48 32.98 -5.30 -36.18
C ASP A 48 33.49 -6.60 -35.53
N ALA A 49 33.08 -7.77 -36.03
CA ALA A 49 33.42 -9.06 -35.44
C ALA A 49 34.72 -9.65 -36.00
N THR A 50 35.58 -10.15 -35.10
CA THR A 50 36.77 -10.93 -35.46
C THR A 50 36.39 -12.23 -36.17
N LYS A 51 37.37 -12.92 -36.78
CA LYS A 51 37.14 -14.20 -37.48
C LYS A 51 36.55 -15.27 -36.55
N ILE A 52 37.03 -15.34 -35.31
CA ILE A 52 36.55 -16.29 -34.29
C ILE A 52 35.13 -15.92 -33.84
N GLU A 53 34.86 -14.64 -33.58
CA GLU A 53 33.52 -14.18 -33.20
C GLU A 53 32.50 -14.42 -34.32
N ARG A 54 32.87 -14.23 -35.59
CA ARG A 54 32.01 -14.57 -36.74
C ARG A 54 31.71 -16.06 -36.81
N ASP A 55 32.71 -16.91 -36.60
CA ASP A 55 32.54 -18.36 -36.59
C ASP A 55 31.56 -18.79 -35.47
N LEU A 56 31.72 -18.24 -34.26
CA LEU A 56 30.79 -18.47 -33.15
C LEU A 56 29.38 -17.94 -33.43
N LEU A 57 29.23 -16.78 -34.09
CA LEU A 57 27.92 -16.24 -34.47
C LEU A 57 27.19 -17.14 -35.47
N MET A 58 27.92 -17.80 -36.36
CA MET A 58 27.37 -18.70 -37.37
C MET A 58 27.11 -20.11 -36.81
N HIS A 59 28.11 -20.72 -36.18
CA HIS A 59 28.15 -22.14 -35.85
C HIS A 59 28.09 -22.45 -34.35
N GLY A 60 28.30 -21.46 -33.48
CA GLY A 60 28.27 -21.63 -32.02
C GLY A 60 26.88 -21.91 -31.44
N THR A 61 26.84 -22.23 -30.15
CA THR A 61 25.58 -22.42 -29.41
C THR A 61 24.84 -21.08 -29.24
N ILE A 62 23.56 -21.14 -28.85
CA ILE A 62 22.78 -19.90 -28.61
C ILE A 62 23.43 -19.03 -27.52
N LYS A 63 24.04 -19.63 -26.51
CA LYS A 63 24.75 -18.88 -25.45
C LYS A 63 25.97 -18.18 -26.02
N ASP A 64 26.82 -18.90 -26.76
CA ASP A 64 28.01 -18.33 -27.41
C ASP A 64 27.63 -17.15 -28.31
N LYS A 65 26.54 -17.27 -29.07
CA LYS A 65 26.02 -16.18 -29.91
C LYS A 65 25.62 -14.95 -29.09
N ILE A 66 24.90 -15.15 -27.97
CA ILE A 66 24.49 -14.05 -27.10
C ILE A 66 25.72 -13.40 -26.43
N ASP A 67 26.68 -14.19 -25.97
CA ASP A 67 27.88 -13.69 -25.29
C ASP A 67 28.77 -12.90 -26.27
N VAL A 68 28.97 -13.41 -27.49
CA VAL A 68 29.69 -12.66 -28.54
C VAL A 68 28.99 -11.34 -28.86
N LEU A 69 27.66 -11.35 -29.05
CA LEU A 69 26.91 -10.11 -29.28
C LEU A 69 26.98 -9.15 -28.09
N THR A 70 27.07 -9.68 -26.86
CA THR A 70 27.24 -8.89 -25.64
C THR A 70 28.58 -8.17 -25.68
N LEU A 71 29.66 -8.88 -25.99
CA LEU A 71 31.00 -8.31 -26.13
C LEU A 71 31.07 -7.26 -27.26
N LEU A 72 30.46 -7.54 -28.41
CA LEU A 72 30.41 -6.58 -29.52
C LEU A 72 29.67 -5.30 -29.11
N THR A 73 28.55 -5.43 -28.40
CA THR A 73 27.79 -4.28 -27.89
C THR A 73 28.57 -3.53 -26.81
N GLU A 74 29.34 -4.22 -25.98
CA GLU A 74 30.19 -3.61 -24.97
C GLU A 74 31.34 -2.81 -25.59
N ARG A 75 31.96 -3.31 -26.67
CA ARG A 75 33.01 -2.59 -27.39
C ARG A 75 32.45 -1.41 -28.19
N ASN A 76 31.33 -1.62 -28.89
CA ASN A 76 30.67 -0.63 -29.72
C ASN A 76 29.13 -0.67 -29.50
N PRO A 77 28.57 0.22 -28.67
CA PRO A 77 27.15 0.23 -28.31
C PRO A 77 26.26 0.82 -29.43
N SER A 78 26.39 0.29 -30.64
CA SER A 78 25.60 0.70 -31.80
C SER A 78 24.18 0.12 -31.76
N ALA A 79 23.25 0.78 -32.45
CA ALA A 79 21.87 0.30 -32.53
C ALA A 79 21.76 -1.09 -33.16
N GLU A 80 22.61 -1.43 -34.12
CA GLU A 80 22.62 -2.75 -34.77
C GLU A 80 23.11 -3.86 -33.83
N ASN A 81 24.14 -3.59 -33.02
CA ASN A 81 24.66 -4.55 -32.04
C ASN A 81 23.58 -4.85 -30.98
N TYR A 82 22.90 -3.82 -30.47
CA TYR A 82 21.75 -4.00 -29.57
C TYR A 82 20.57 -4.73 -30.24
N LYS A 83 20.24 -4.43 -31.50
CA LYS A 83 19.21 -5.17 -32.26
C LYS A 83 19.55 -6.65 -32.41
N GLY A 84 20.84 -7.01 -32.49
CA GLY A 84 21.31 -8.39 -32.48
C GLY A 84 20.94 -9.10 -31.17
N LEU A 85 21.28 -8.49 -30.03
CA LEU A 85 20.95 -9.02 -28.70
C LEU A 85 19.44 -9.10 -28.45
N LEU A 86 18.71 -8.02 -28.73
CA LEU A 86 17.26 -7.93 -28.50
C LEU A 86 16.47 -8.95 -29.31
N ALA A 87 16.99 -9.40 -30.46
CA ALA A 87 16.35 -10.45 -31.25
C ALA A 87 16.26 -11.79 -30.49
N PHE A 88 17.16 -12.03 -29.52
CA PHE A 88 17.07 -13.20 -28.63
C PHE A 88 16.08 -13.03 -27.49
N CYS A 89 15.58 -11.81 -27.22
CA CYS A 89 14.46 -11.56 -26.32
C CYS A 89 13.09 -11.76 -26.99
N GLU A 90 13.06 -12.04 -28.31
CA GLU A 90 11.84 -12.14 -29.11
C GLU A 90 11.65 -13.58 -29.61
N ASN A 91 10.45 -14.12 -29.45
CA ASN A 91 10.04 -15.43 -30.00
C ASN A 91 10.93 -16.65 -29.67
N GLN A 92 11.89 -16.56 -28.75
CA GLN A 92 12.70 -17.67 -28.24
C GLN A 92 12.08 -18.37 -27.02
N ARG A 93 12.79 -19.37 -26.47
CA ARG A 93 12.43 -20.03 -25.21
C ARG A 93 12.74 -19.12 -24.01
N ASN A 94 12.05 -19.37 -22.89
CA ASN A 94 12.12 -18.52 -21.69
C ASN A 94 13.52 -18.45 -21.06
N ASP A 95 14.28 -19.55 -21.11
CA ASP A 95 15.67 -19.62 -20.63
C ASP A 95 16.60 -18.72 -21.45
N ILE A 96 16.40 -18.70 -22.78
CA ILE A 96 17.14 -17.83 -23.70
C ILE A 96 16.77 -16.36 -23.47
N HIS A 97 15.48 -16.05 -23.32
CA HIS A 97 15.00 -14.69 -22.98
C HIS A 97 15.67 -14.16 -21.72
N TYR A 98 15.67 -14.97 -20.66
CA TYR A 98 16.27 -14.59 -19.39
C TYR A 98 17.79 -14.38 -19.52
N TYR A 99 18.49 -15.26 -20.25
CA TYR A 99 19.93 -15.13 -20.45
C TYR A 99 20.29 -13.83 -21.20
N ALA A 100 19.57 -13.54 -22.29
CA ALA A 100 19.75 -12.29 -23.04
C ALA A 100 19.46 -11.05 -22.17
N LEU A 101 18.36 -11.07 -21.39
CA LEU A 101 18.03 -9.95 -20.48
C LEU A 101 19.06 -9.77 -19.36
N LYS A 102 19.66 -10.86 -18.87
CA LYS A 102 20.75 -10.79 -17.88
C LYS A 102 21.95 -10.05 -18.46
N ASN A 103 22.39 -10.42 -19.66
CA ASN A 103 23.51 -9.76 -20.34
C ASN A 103 23.19 -8.30 -20.67
N ILE A 104 21.96 -8.01 -21.15
CA ILE A 104 21.51 -6.62 -21.37
C ILE A 104 21.55 -5.83 -20.07
N LYS A 105 21.10 -6.40 -18.94
CA LYS A 105 21.20 -5.76 -17.62
C LYS A 105 22.66 -5.46 -17.28
N ASP A 106 23.59 -6.39 -17.51
CA ASP A 106 25.01 -6.18 -17.22
C ASP A 106 25.59 -5.03 -18.06
N LEU A 107 25.25 -4.97 -19.36
CA LEU A 107 25.63 -3.88 -20.27
C LEU A 107 25.07 -2.53 -19.84
N LEU A 108 23.80 -2.48 -19.42
CA LEU A 108 23.16 -1.25 -18.95
C LEU A 108 23.86 -0.69 -17.71
N ILE A 109 24.30 -1.56 -16.79
CA ILE A 109 25.02 -1.14 -15.59
C ILE A 109 26.43 -0.66 -15.94
N SER A 110 27.13 -1.34 -16.87
CA SER A 110 28.50 -0.98 -17.23
C SER A 110 28.59 0.30 -18.06
N LYS A 111 27.65 0.51 -18.99
CA LYS A 111 27.64 1.68 -19.88
C LYS A 111 26.80 2.85 -19.37
N LYS A 112 25.93 2.63 -18.39
CA LYS A 112 24.98 3.57 -17.76
C LYS A 112 23.94 4.21 -18.69
N GLU A 113 24.18 4.33 -19.98
CA GLU A 113 23.23 4.92 -20.93
C GLU A 113 23.13 4.17 -22.26
N VAL A 114 21.94 4.22 -22.86
CA VAL A 114 21.66 3.75 -24.22
C VAL A 114 21.27 4.98 -25.03
N GLY A 115 22.22 5.53 -25.79
CA GLY A 115 22.03 6.80 -26.51
C GLY A 115 20.93 6.77 -27.57
N ASN A 116 20.52 5.59 -28.05
CA ASN A 116 19.44 5.46 -29.03
C ASN A 116 18.07 5.25 -28.33
N PRO A 117 17.12 6.21 -28.45
CA PRO A 117 15.82 6.13 -27.76
C PRO A 117 14.97 4.92 -28.19
N TYR A 118 15.03 4.54 -29.47
CA TYR A 118 14.30 3.37 -29.99
C TYR A 118 14.82 2.07 -29.37
N ILE A 119 16.12 1.93 -29.21
CA ILE A 119 16.74 0.78 -28.55
C ILE A 119 16.37 0.75 -27.07
N LYS A 120 16.46 1.90 -26.39
CA LYS A 120 16.04 2.05 -24.99
C LYS A 120 14.59 1.57 -24.79
N GLN A 121 13.66 2.01 -25.63
CA GLN A 121 12.26 1.58 -25.58
C GLN A 121 12.08 0.07 -25.83
N ARG A 122 12.82 -0.51 -26.79
CA ARG A 122 12.77 -1.97 -27.02
C ARG A 122 13.27 -2.75 -25.81
N ILE A 123 14.35 -2.30 -25.16
CA ILE A 123 14.85 -2.93 -23.92
C ILE A 123 13.77 -2.92 -22.84
N ILE A 124 13.16 -1.76 -22.57
CA ILE A 124 12.09 -1.61 -21.58
C ILE A 124 10.92 -2.55 -21.91
N LYS A 125 10.51 -2.58 -23.19
CA LYS A 125 9.44 -3.47 -23.67
C LYS A 125 9.79 -4.96 -23.48
N SER A 126 11.03 -5.35 -23.72
CA SER A 126 11.49 -6.74 -23.51
C SER A 126 11.40 -7.13 -22.03
N PHE A 127 11.84 -6.28 -21.10
CA PHE A 127 11.64 -6.52 -19.66
C PHE A 127 10.14 -6.62 -19.32
N GLY A 128 9.31 -5.70 -19.82
CA GLY A 128 7.86 -5.69 -19.56
C GLY A 128 7.13 -6.93 -20.08
N VAL A 129 7.48 -7.43 -21.27
CA VAL A 129 6.94 -8.69 -21.81
C VAL A 129 7.37 -9.87 -20.95
N SER A 130 8.64 -9.97 -20.59
CA SER A 130 9.15 -11.08 -19.78
C SER A 130 8.65 -11.08 -18.33
N LEU A 131 8.30 -9.92 -17.78
CA LEU A 131 7.65 -9.78 -16.47
C LEU A 131 6.19 -10.27 -16.44
N ARG A 132 5.54 -10.42 -17.60
CA ARG A 132 4.21 -11.05 -17.72
C ARG A 132 4.29 -12.57 -17.82
N ASN A 133 5.48 -13.12 -18.10
CA ASN A 133 5.70 -14.54 -18.28
C ASN A 133 5.80 -15.28 -16.94
N GLN A 134 4.86 -16.17 -16.64
CA GLN A 134 4.77 -16.86 -15.36
C GLN A 134 6.01 -17.69 -14.99
N TYR A 135 6.77 -18.18 -15.98
CA TYR A 135 7.92 -19.06 -15.75
C TYR A 135 9.20 -18.32 -15.36
N ILE A 136 9.39 -17.10 -15.87
CA ILE A 136 10.64 -16.33 -15.66
C ILE A 136 10.42 -15.02 -14.91
N LYS A 137 9.18 -14.57 -14.68
CA LYS A 137 8.87 -13.27 -14.07
C LYS A 137 9.66 -12.99 -12.78
N LYS A 138 9.76 -13.96 -11.87
CA LYS A 138 10.50 -13.78 -10.59
C LYS A 138 11.99 -13.51 -10.83
N LYS A 139 12.59 -14.22 -11.79
CA LYS A 139 14.01 -14.03 -12.13
C LYS A 139 14.25 -12.71 -12.84
N VAL A 140 13.37 -12.37 -13.79
CA VAL A 140 13.45 -11.10 -14.55
C VAL A 140 13.24 -9.91 -13.64
N MET A 141 12.33 -9.99 -12.68
CA MET A 141 12.14 -8.93 -11.70
C MET A 141 13.39 -8.65 -10.89
N ARG A 142 14.13 -9.68 -10.44
CA ARG A 142 15.41 -9.49 -9.76
C ARG A 142 16.46 -8.79 -10.64
N LEU A 143 16.34 -8.87 -11.97
CA LEU A 143 17.19 -8.09 -12.87
C LEU A 143 16.77 -6.62 -12.89
N VAL A 144 15.46 -6.35 -12.96
CA VAL A 144 14.90 -4.99 -12.91
C VAL A 144 15.24 -4.32 -11.58
N GLU A 145 15.08 -5.02 -10.46
CA GLU A 145 15.47 -4.56 -9.12
C GLU A 145 16.93 -4.08 -9.10
N LYS A 146 17.87 -4.88 -9.63
CA LYS A 146 19.29 -4.49 -9.70
C LYS A 146 19.56 -3.27 -10.58
N LEU A 147 18.73 -3.02 -11.59
CA LEU A 147 18.84 -1.80 -12.41
C LEU A 147 18.35 -0.59 -11.62
N LEU A 148 17.22 -0.72 -10.92
CA LEU A 148 16.65 0.33 -10.06
C LEU A 148 17.60 0.69 -8.91
N GLU A 149 18.18 -0.30 -8.22
CA GLU A 149 19.18 -0.08 -7.15
C GLU A 149 20.44 0.67 -7.64
N LYS A 150 20.72 0.63 -8.95
CA LYS A 150 21.83 1.37 -9.57
C LYS A 150 21.40 2.67 -10.25
N GLY A 151 20.12 3.05 -10.14
CA GLY A 151 19.55 4.25 -10.78
C GLY A 151 19.48 4.16 -12.31
N VAL A 152 19.65 2.97 -12.90
CA VAL A 152 19.70 2.81 -14.36
C VAL A 152 18.29 2.65 -14.92
N LEU A 153 17.88 3.58 -15.80
CA LEU A 153 16.54 3.63 -16.38
C LEU A 153 15.43 3.65 -15.31
N PHE A 154 15.66 4.33 -14.18
CA PHE A 154 14.80 4.26 -13.01
C PHE A 154 13.34 4.63 -13.35
N VAL A 155 13.12 5.82 -13.89
CA VAL A 155 11.79 6.34 -14.27
C VAL A 155 11.06 5.39 -15.22
N ASP A 156 11.78 4.80 -16.18
CA ASP A 156 11.17 3.91 -17.18
C ASP A 156 10.80 2.53 -16.62
N LEU A 157 11.57 2.02 -15.65
CA LEU A 157 11.45 0.66 -15.14
C LEU A 157 10.63 0.56 -13.86
N ILE A 158 10.55 1.62 -13.05
CA ILE A 158 9.88 1.59 -11.75
C ILE A 158 8.39 1.26 -11.90
N HIS A 159 7.72 1.78 -12.93
CA HIS A 159 6.33 1.43 -13.21
C HIS A 159 6.14 -0.06 -13.51
N LEU A 160 7.10 -0.72 -14.18
CA LEU A 160 7.03 -2.17 -14.41
C LEU A 160 7.14 -2.97 -13.11
N PHE A 161 7.90 -2.44 -12.14
CA PHE A 161 8.08 -3.01 -10.81
C PHE A 161 6.82 -2.81 -9.95
N ILE A 162 6.28 -1.59 -9.88
CA ILE A 162 5.06 -1.25 -9.13
C ILE A 162 3.85 -2.03 -9.65
N ASN A 163 3.74 -2.26 -10.96
CA ASN A 163 2.69 -3.09 -11.56
C ASN A 163 2.64 -4.54 -11.02
N LYS A 164 3.66 -4.99 -10.27
CA LYS A 164 3.70 -6.30 -9.61
C LYS A 164 3.15 -6.30 -8.18
N LEU A 165 2.67 -5.16 -7.66
CA LEU A 165 1.95 -5.13 -6.39
C LEU A 165 0.65 -5.96 -6.43
N GLY A 166 -0.01 -6.04 -7.59
CA GLY A 166 -1.24 -6.82 -7.79
C GLY A 166 -1.06 -8.34 -7.93
N ASP A 167 0.18 -8.85 -7.88
CA ASP A 167 0.46 -10.28 -8.05
C ASP A 167 0.15 -11.12 -6.77
N LYS A 168 0.63 -12.37 -6.74
CA LYS A 168 0.53 -13.26 -5.56
C LYS A 168 1.31 -12.69 -4.36
N LYS A 169 0.91 -13.08 -3.14
CA LYS A 169 1.43 -12.53 -1.87
C LYS A 169 2.96 -12.48 -1.78
N ASP A 170 3.67 -13.56 -2.15
CA ASP A 170 5.14 -13.60 -2.11
C ASP A 170 5.79 -12.55 -3.02
N MET A 171 5.13 -12.28 -4.15
CA MET A 171 5.58 -11.37 -5.19
C MET A 171 5.34 -9.93 -4.70
N THR A 172 4.11 -9.64 -4.24
CA THR A 172 3.74 -8.37 -3.64
C THR A 172 4.63 -7.99 -2.46
N GLY A 173 4.88 -8.92 -1.53
CA GLY A 173 5.76 -8.68 -0.37
C GLY A 173 7.17 -8.27 -0.78
N HIS A 174 7.78 -9.03 -1.71
CA HIS A 174 9.11 -8.68 -2.25
C HIS A 174 9.15 -7.30 -2.89
N VAL A 175 8.10 -6.91 -3.62
CA VAL A 175 8.01 -5.57 -4.25
C VAL A 175 7.91 -4.48 -3.19
N ILE A 176 7.06 -4.65 -2.17
CA ILE A 176 6.91 -3.69 -1.07
C ILE A 176 8.24 -3.49 -0.34
N ASP A 177 8.90 -4.57 0.07
CA ASP A 177 10.16 -4.51 0.81
C ASP A 177 11.22 -3.73 0.02
N LYS A 178 11.26 -3.93 -1.30
CA LYS A 178 12.21 -3.25 -2.18
C LYS A 178 11.81 -1.82 -2.50
N LEU A 179 10.53 -1.52 -2.65
CA LEU A 179 10.07 -0.14 -2.80
C LEU A 179 10.39 0.68 -1.56
N HIS A 180 10.27 0.12 -0.35
CA HIS A 180 10.70 0.81 0.88
C HIS A 180 12.18 1.21 0.86
N LEU A 181 13.06 0.38 0.29
CA LEU A 181 14.49 0.70 0.17
C LEU A 181 14.79 1.72 -0.92
N LEU A 182 14.00 1.73 -2.00
CA LEU A 182 14.17 2.65 -3.13
C LEU A 182 13.47 4.00 -2.92
N PHE A 183 12.55 4.08 -1.96
CA PHE A 183 11.75 5.26 -1.67
C PHE A 183 12.61 6.47 -1.28
N PRO A 184 13.57 6.35 -0.34
CA PRO A 184 14.51 7.44 -0.06
C PRO A 184 15.31 7.81 -1.31
N GLY A 185 15.23 9.07 -1.73
CA GLY A 185 15.89 9.60 -2.92
C GLY A 185 15.13 9.46 -4.24
N ASN A 186 13.97 8.79 -4.26
CA ASN A 186 13.10 8.68 -5.45
C ASN A 186 11.61 8.86 -5.12
N GLU A 187 11.30 9.55 -4.01
CA GLU A 187 9.94 9.66 -3.45
C GLU A 187 8.92 10.05 -4.53
N GLU A 188 9.18 11.13 -5.25
CA GLU A 188 8.24 11.68 -6.22
C GLU A 188 7.87 10.69 -7.32
N THR A 189 8.85 10.05 -7.94
CA THR A 189 8.61 9.10 -9.04
C THR A 189 7.90 7.84 -8.56
N ILE A 190 8.20 7.39 -7.33
CA ILE A 190 7.52 6.23 -6.73
C ILE A 190 6.07 6.59 -6.38
N LEU A 191 5.82 7.77 -5.80
CA LEU A 191 4.47 8.24 -5.51
C LEU A 191 3.63 8.32 -6.79
N ASP A 192 4.15 8.93 -7.86
CA ASP A 192 3.45 9.00 -9.16
C ASP A 192 3.14 7.60 -9.70
N GLY A 193 4.12 6.69 -9.66
CA GLY A 193 3.93 5.33 -10.15
C GLY A 193 2.91 4.53 -9.35
N VAL A 194 2.84 4.75 -8.03
CA VAL A 194 1.89 4.09 -7.13
C VAL A 194 0.49 4.68 -7.28
N GLU A 195 0.37 6.00 -7.46
CA GLU A 195 -0.87 6.69 -7.80
C GLU A 195 -1.48 6.12 -9.08
N ASP A 196 -0.67 6.06 -10.14
CA ASP A 196 -1.03 5.48 -11.43
C ASP A 196 -1.55 4.05 -11.28
N PHE A 197 -0.87 3.24 -10.48
CA PHE A 197 -1.27 1.86 -10.24
C PHE A 197 -2.58 1.79 -9.45
N TYR A 198 -2.79 2.67 -8.46
CA TYR A 198 -4.02 2.72 -7.67
C TYR A 198 -5.23 3.01 -8.56
N PHE A 199 -5.17 4.07 -9.37
CA PHE A 199 -6.30 4.50 -10.20
C PHE A 199 -6.55 3.59 -11.40
N LYS A 200 -5.55 2.86 -11.90
CA LYS A 200 -5.73 1.85 -12.96
C LYS A 200 -6.37 0.55 -12.47
N ASN A 201 -6.45 0.31 -11.15
CA ASN A 201 -6.92 -0.95 -10.59
C ASN A 201 -8.10 -0.76 -9.61
N ASP A 202 -9.24 -1.34 -9.94
CA ASP A 202 -10.45 -1.24 -9.09
C ASP A 202 -10.58 -2.34 -8.03
N LEU A 203 -9.72 -3.34 -8.07
CA LEU A 203 -9.75 -4.45 -7.13
C LEU A 203 -9.35 -3.97 -5.72
N PHE A 204 -10.22 -4.26 -4.73
CA PHE A 204 -9.95 -3.96 -3.31
C PHE A 204 -8.56 -4.39 -2.87
N ARG A 205 -8.14 -5.61 -3.22
CA ARG A 205 -6.82 -6.15 -2.86
C ARG A 205 -5.68 -5.28 -3.37
N SER A 206 -5.75 -4.80 -4.60
CA SER A 206 -4.71 -3.95 -5.20
C SER A 206 -4.67 -2.58 -4.51
N ARG A 207 -5.84 -1.96 -4.32
CA ARG A 207 -5.97 -0.66 -3.65
C ARG A 207 -5.52 -0.69 -2.19
N HIS A 208 -5.90 -1.73 -1.45
CA HIS A 208 -5.48 -1.92 -0.06
C HIS A 208 -3.96 -2.12 0.06
N VAL A 209 -3.35 -2.91 -0.83
CA VAL A 209 -1.89 -3.09 -0.84
C VAL A 209 -1.16 -1.76 -1.01
N VAL A 210 -1.66 -0.91 -1.92
CA VAL A 210 -1.11 0.43 -2.16
C VAL A 210 -1.28 1.32 -0.94
N LEU A 211 -2.50 1.48 -0.42
CA LEU A 211 -2.76 2.35 0.71
C LEU A 211 -2.00 1.93 1.96
N LYS A 212 -1.92 0.62 2.21
CA LYS A 212 -1.12 0.06 3.29
C LYS A 212 0.38 0.31 3.14
N PHE A 213 0.89 0.30 1.91
CA PHE A 213 2.27 0.69 1.64
C PHE A 213 2.47 2.18 1.93
N LEU A 214 1.64 3.04 1.33
CA LEU A 214 1.72 4.50 1.47
C LEU A 214 1.57 4.96 2.92
N SER A 215 0.63 4.40 3.69
CA SER A 215 0.35 4.78 5.09
C SER A 215 1.51 4.47 6.04
N ARG A 216 2.45 3.63 5.61
CA ARG A 216 3.65 3.23 6.37
C ARG A 216 4.91 3.98 5.97
N LEU A 217 4.86 4.79 4.92
CA LEU A 217 5.98 5.61 4.51
C LEU A 217 6.09 6.85 5.40
N ASP A 218 7.32 7.23 5.66
CA ASP A 218 7.66 8.54 6.20
C ASP A 218 8.14 9.38 5.01
N CYS A 219 7.26 10.26 4.51
CA CYS A 219 7.52 11.07 3.33
C CYS A 219 8.20 12.38 3.73
N GLU A 220 9.33 12.71 3.12
CA GLU A 220 9.94 14.03 3.23
C GLU A 220 9.07 15.07 2.49
N ASN A 221 8.61 14.73 1.28
CA ASN A 221 7.66 15.57 0.54
C ASN A 221 6.21 15.34 1.01
N LYS A 222 5.89 15.89 2.19
CA LYS A 222 4.55 15.82 2.79
C LYS A 222 3.44 16.37 1.89
N ARG A 223 3.72 17.42 1.12
CA ARG A 223 2.74 18.05 0.23
C ARG A 223 2.27 17.10 -0.87
N LYS A 224 3.21 16.50 -1.61
CA LYS A 224 2.86 15.53 -2.66
C LYS A 224 2.15 14.30 -2.09
N ALA A 225 2.60 13.80 -0.94
CA ALA A 225 1.94 12.69 -0.25
C ALA A 225 0.51 13.05 0.16
N PHE A 226 0.29 14.26 0.71
CA PHE A 226 -1.03 14.76 1.05
C PHE A 226 -1.93 14.86 -0.19
N GLU A 227 -1.45 15.47 -1.27
CA GLU A 227 -2.18 15.61 -2.54
C GLU A 227 -2.64 14.24 -3.07
N LEU A 228 -1.76 13.22 -3.03
CA LEU A 228 -2.09 11.86 -3.42
C LEU A 228 -3.23 11.28 -2.57
N PHE A 229 -3.12 11.34 -1.25
CA PHE A 229 -4.20 10.83 -0.38
C PHE A 229 -5.50 11.63 -0.55
N ASN A 230 -5.42 12.95 -0.73
CA ASN A 230 -6.59 13.81 -0.95
C ASN A 230 -7.26 13.50 -2.29
N ASN A 231 -6.50 13.20 -3.35
CA ASN A 231 -7.01 12.72 -4.63
C ASN A 231 -7.74 11.37 -4.48
N ILE A 232 -7.14 10.43 -3.75
CA ILE A 232 -7.78 9.13 -3.47
C ILE A 232 -9.08 9.30 -2.68
N LEU A 233 -9.10 10.22 -1.70
CA LEU A 233 -10.29 10.52 -0.92
C LEU A 233 -11.40 11.12 -1.79
N ARG A 234 -11.06 12.01 -2.72
CA ARG A 234 -12.03 12.62 -3.64
C ARG A 234 -12.82 11.56 -4.42
N ASP A 235 -12.11 10.55 -4.93
CA ASP A 235 -12.67 9.49 -5.76
C ASP A 235 -13.03 8.22 -4.94
N PHE A 236 -13.13 8.35 -3.62
CA PHE A 236 -13.38 7.23 -2.72
C PHE A 236 -14.80 6.68 -2.92
N ASN A 237 -14.88 5.40 -3.30
CA ASN A 237 -16.14 4.70 -3.54
C ASN A 237 -16.73 4.18 -2.23
N GLU A 238 -17.84 4.78 -1.78
CA GLU A 238 -18.56 4.35 -0.58
C GLU A 238 -19.48 3.14 -0.78
N ASN A 239 -19.76 2.75 -2.03
CA ASN A 239 -20.68 1.65 -2.38
C ASN A 239 -20.04 0.24 -2.30
N ILE A 240 -18.83 0.13 -1.75
CA ILE A 240 -18.16 -1.15 -1.53
C ILE A 240 -18.60 -1.78 -0.19
N PRO A 241 -18.41 -3.09 0.01
CA PRO A 241 -18.73 -3.75 1.28
C PRO A 241 -18.11 -3.03 2.48
N GLU A 242 -18.87 -2.89 3.56
CA GLU A 242 -18.50 -2.08 4.73
C GLU A 242 -17.13 -2.46 5.32
N GLU A 243 -16.83 -3.75 5.44
CA GLU A 243 -15.53 -4.22 5.92
C GLU A 243 -14.37 -3.72 5.05
N HIS A 244 -14.51 -3.82 3.73
CA HIS A 244 -13.52 -3.34 2.78
C HIS A 244 -13.39 -1.81 2.81
N ARG A 245 -14.53 -1.12 2.90
CA ARG A 245 -14.58 0.34 3.03
C ARG A 245 -13.79 0.80 4.25
N ASN A 246 -14.03 0.18 5.40
CA ASN A 246 -13.40 0.58 6.64
C ASN A 246 -11.88 0.32 6.60
N ILE A 247 -11.43 -0.81 6.04
CA ILE A 247 -9.99 -1.08 5.88
C ILE A 247 -9.30 -0.01 5.01
N LEU A 248 -9.86 0.30 3.83
CA LEU A 248 -9.27 1.31 2.94
C LEU A 248 -9.30 2.70 3.57
N LEU A 249 -10.40 3.05 4.23
CA LEU A 249 -10.58 4.35 4.87
C LEU A 249 -9.63 4.55 6.04
N GLU A 250 -9.32 3.50 6.82
CA GLU A 250 -8.33 3.58 7.89
C GLU A 250 -6.95 3.94 7.33
N ASP A 251 -6.46 3.19 6.33
CA ASP A 251 -5.15 3.47 5.74
C ASP A 251 -5.08 4.87 5.10
N LEU A 252 -6.17 5.30 4.47
CA LEU A 252 -6.31 6.62 3.86
C LEU A 252 -6.23 7.75 4.91
N ILE A 253 -6.99 7.64 6.01
CA ILE A 253 -7.02 8.64 7.08
C ILE A 253 -5.69 8.70 7.81
N ILE A 254 -5.04 7.54 8.06
CA ILE A 254 -3.69 7.51 8.62
C ILE A 254 -2.71 8.26 7.70
N GLY A 255 -2.79 7.99 6.39
CA GLY A 255 -1.98 8.66 5.37
C GLY A 255 -2.13 10.18 5.38
N LEU A 256 -3.37 10.66 5.37
CA LEU A 256 -3.70 12.09 5.48
C LEU A 256 -3.17 12.68 6.78
N GLY A 257 -3.50 12.08 7.92
CA GLY A 257 -3.15 12.61 9.24
C GLY A 257 -1.63 12.64 9.53
N LYS A 258 -0.84 11.75 8.90
CA LYS A 258 0.63 11.79 8.96
C LYS A 258 1.25 12.89 8.10
N ASN A 259 0.65 13.13 6.93
CA ASN A 259 1.17 14.04 5.92
C ASN A 259 0.42 15.38 5.87
N MET A 260 -0.26 15.77 6.95
CA MET A 260 -1.03 17.02 6.98
C MET A 260 -0.21 18.23 6.57
N THR A 261 -0.83 19.07 5.75
CA THR A 261 -0.36 20.38 5.31
C THR A 261 -1.44 21.43 5.61
N ASP A 262 -1.20 22.67 5.21
CA ASP A 262 -2.20 23.75 5.30
C ASP A 262 -3.30 23.66 4.23
N GLU A 263 -3.25 22.62 3.37
CA GLU A 263 -4.22 22.42 2.30
C GLU A 263 -5.56 21.86 2.81
N LYS A 264 -6.63 22.16 2.07
CA LYS A 264 -7.98 21.70 2.40
C LYS A 264 -8.22 20.25 1.98
N VAL A 265 -8.87 19.50 2.85
CA VAL A 265 -9.33 18.14 2.57
C VAL A 265 -10.65 18.20 1.78
N CYS A 266 -10.76 17.41 0.71
CA CYS A 266 -11.88 17.51 -0.23
C CYS A 266 -13.21 16.95 0.30
N ARG A 267 -13.20 15.79 0.97
CA ARG A 267 -14.41 15.06 1.41
C ARG A 267 -14.40 14.79 2.90
N VAL A 268 -14.49 15.88 3.65
CA VAL A 268 -14.48 15.84 5.11
C VAL A 268 -15.68 15.07 5.68
N ASP A 269 -16.82 15.07 4.98
CA ASP A 269 -18.02 14.31 5.32
C ASP A 269 -17.76 12.82 5.51
N VAL A 270 -16.85 12.24 4.72
CA VAL A 270 -16.46 10.83 4.82
C VAL A 270 -15.63 10.60 6.09
N ILE A 271 -14.69 11.50 6.39
CA ILE A 271 -13.85 11.42 7.59
C ILE A 271 -14.69 11.57 8.85
N LYS A 272 -15.69 12.46 8.86
CA LYS A 272 -16.61 12.66 9.99
C LYS A 272 -17.39 11.39 10.39
N LYS A 273 -17.52 10.42 9.49
CA LYS A 273 -18.19 9.13 9.76
C LYS A 273 -17.21 8.03 10.19
N ALA A 274 -15.90 8.24 10.03
CA ALA A 274 -14.86 7.25 10.27
C ALA A 274 -14.50 7.15 11.75
N VAL A 275 -15.36 6.48 12.53
CA VAL A 275 -15.16 6.29 13.98
C VAL A 275 -15.01 4.83 14.39
N HIS A 276 -14.74 3.94 13.42
CA HIS A 276 -14.80 2.49 13.60
C HIS A 276 -13.58 1.87 14.30
N THR A 277 -12.43 2.55 14.31
CA THR A 277 -11.20 2.08 14.95
C THR A 277 -10.48 3.21 15.67
N GLU A 278 -9.61 2.89 16.63
CA GLU A 278 -8.81 3.89 17.35
C GLU A 278 -7.98 4.77 16.41
N LYS A 279 -7.45 4.21 15.32
CA LYS A 279 -6.62 4.96 14.37
C LYS A 279 -7.45 5.90 13.50
N MET A 280 -8.63 5.46 13.05
CA MET A 280 -9.54 6.34 12.35
C MET A 280 -9.97 7.51 13.24
N VAL A 281 -10.30 7.24 14.50
CA VAL A 281 -10.68 8.28 15.45
C VAL A 281 -9.51 9.25 15.66
N PHE A 282 -8.32 8.75 15.97
CA PHE A 282 -7.17 9.60 16.27
C PHE A 282 -6.72 10.43 15.07
N TYR A 283 -6.41 9.79 13.93
CA TYR A 283 -5.95 10.51 12.74
C TYR A 283 -7.07 11.31 12.10
N GLY A 284 -8.32 10.85 12.17
CA GLY A 284 -9.50 11.61 11.73
C GLY A 284 -9.68 12.89 12.54
N SER A 285 -9.52 12.82 13.88
CA SER A 285 -9.50 14.01 14.74
C SER A 285 -8.44 14.99 14.26
N LYS A 286 -7.19 14.53 14.09
CA LYS A 286 -6.05 15.35 13.67
C LYS A 286 -6.30 16.06 12.34
N VAL A 287 -6.86 15.34 11.36
CA VAL A 287 -7.22 15.91 10.06
C VAL A 287 -8.29 16.99 10.22
N LEU A 288 -9.36 16.70 10.96
CA LEU A 288 -10.46 17.65 11.20
C LEU A 288 -10.01 18.89 11.99
N SER A 289 -9.09 18.73 12.95
CA SER A 289 -8.54 19.83 13.76
C SER A 289 -7.81 20.82 12.86
N ASN A 290 -6.91 20.30 12.03
CA ASN A 290 -6.10 21.10 11.12
C ASN A 290 -6.98 21.85 10.10
N CYS A 291 -8.05 21.23 9.61
CA CYS A 291 -8.98 21.87 8.68
C CYS A 291 -9.91 22.90 9.35
N LYS A 292 -9.87 23.06 10.68
CA LYS A 292 -10.77 23.94 11.46
C LYS A 292 -12.24 23.68 11.15
N GLU A 293 -12.61 22.41 11.14
CA GLU A 293 -13.95 22.00 10.71
C GLU A 293 -15.05 22.41 11.70
N PRO A 294 -16.13 23.09 11.24
CA PRO A 294 -17.13 23.65 12.14
C PRO A 294 -17.91 22.59 12.96
N ASP A 295 -18.13 21.38 12.42
CA ASP A 295 -18.88 20.32 13.11
C ASP A 295 -17.99 19.34 13.89
N MET A 296 -16.78 19.76 14.26
CA MET A 296 -15.81 18.90 14.92
C MET A 296 -16.32 18.29 16.23
N LEU A 297 -17.10 19.04 17.01
CA LEU A 297 -17.69 18.52 18.24
C LEU A 297 -18.61 17.31 18.01
N SER A 298 -19.33 17.29 16.87
CA SER A 298 -20.21 16.16 16.52
C SER A 298 -19.38 14.90 16.27
N PHE A 299 -18.23 15.04 15.60
CA PHE A 299 -17.28 13.95 15.43
C PHE A 299 -16.78 13.44 16.77
N PHE A 300 -16.35 14.33 17.68
CA PHE A 300 -15.90 13.93 19.02
C PHE A 300 -16.97 13.22 19.82
N LYS A 301 -18.23 13.68 19.77
CA LYS A 301 -19.35 12.97 20.42
C LYS A 301 -19.49 11.53 19.91
N ASN A 302 -19.39 11.33 18.59
CA ASN A 302 -19.49 10.01 17.99
C ASN A 302 -18.26 9.14 18.33
N ALA A 303 -17.07 9.72 18.35
CA ALA A 303 -15.83 9.04 18.72
C ALA A 303 -15.82 8.58 20.19
N VAL A 304 -16.28 9.42 21.12
CA VAL A 304 -16.38 9.06 22.55
C VAL A 304 -17.46 8.00 22.77
N ARG A 305 -18.57 8.04 22.02
CA ARG A 305 -19.63 7.02 22.06
C ARG A 305 -19.23 5.66 21.49
N SER A 306 -18.25 5.60 20.59
CA SER A 306 -17.84 4.33 19.99
C SER A 306 -16.98 3.48 20.93
N TYR A 307 -16.45 4.06 22.02
CA TYR A 307 -15.54 3.42 22.97
C TYR A 307 -14.23 2.90 22.36
N ASN A 308 -13.96 3.20 21.09
CA ASN A 308 -12.78 2.69 20.39
C ASN A 308 -11.46 3.26 20.91
N MET A 309 -11.50 4.40 21.58
CA MET A 309 -10.33 5.01 22.22
C MET A 309 -10.05 4.47 23.63
N ARG A 310 -10.92 3.60 24.16
CA ARG A 310 -10.73 3.01 25.50
C ARG A 310 -9.44 2.17 25.50
N ASN A 311 -8.52 2.51 26.39
CA ASN A 311 -7.18 1.90 26.50
C ASN A 311 -6.27 2.11 25.28
N SER A 312 -6.61 3.05 24.39
CA SER A 312 -5.74 3.36 23.26
C SER A 312 -4.49 4.11 23.73
N LYS A 313 -3.35 3.82 23.13
CA LYS A 313 -2.12 4.62 23.35
C LYS A 313 -2.25 6.07 22.85
N TYR A 314 -3.20 6.33 21.96
CA TYR A 314 -3.47 7.67 21.41
C TYR A 314 -4.43 8.49 22.28
N LEU A 315 -4.93 7.92 23.38
CA LEU A 315 -5.92 8.55 24.25
C LEU A 315 -5.51 9.92 24.81
N PRO A 316 -4.26 10.12 25.30
CA PRO A 316 -3.87 11.41 25.87
C PRO A 316 -3.93 12.53 24.82
N GLU A 317 -3.31 12.31 23.66
CA GLU A 317 -3.32 13.27 22.55
C GLU A 317 -4.74 13.51 22.00
N PHE A 318 -5.58 12.48 21.94
CA PHE A 318 -6.98 12.62 21.56
C PHE A 318 -7.77 13.51 22.52
N LEU A 319 -7.55 13.36 23.82
CA LEU A 319 -8.19 14.20 24.84
C LEU A 319 -7.70 15.65 24.79
N ASN A 320 -6.42 15.88 24.48
CA ASN A 320 -5.91 17.22 24.23
C ASN A 320 -6.61 17.88 23.03
N MET A 321 -6.84 17.15 21.94
CA MET A 321 -7.61 17.67 20.80
C MET A 321 -9.08 17.95 21.17
N ILE A 322 -9.71 17.12 22.01
CA ILE A 322 -11.06 17.40 22.53
C ILE A 322 -11.06 18.68 23.37
N HIS A 323 -10.05 18.85 24.22
CA HIS A 323 -9.93 20.01 25.08
C HIS A 323 -9.79 21.29 24.26
N GLU A 324 -8.88 21.32 23.28
CA GLU A 324 -8.69 22.49 22.39
C GLU A 324 -9.98 22.86 21.65
N ALA A 325 -10.69 21.87 21.11
CA ALA A 325 -11.94 22.10 20.40
C ALA A 325 -13.10 22.50 21.32
N GLY A 326 -13.14 21.96 22.54
CA GLY A 326 -14.12 22.31 23.56
C GLY A 326 -13.96 23.74 24.06
N SER A 327 -12.72 24.19 24.27
CA SER A 327 -12.38 25.57 24.67
C SER A 327 -12.72 26.59 23.59
N ALA A 328 -12.67 26.19 22.30
CA ALA A 328 -13.08 27.05 21.19
C ALA A 328 -14.61 27.13 21.01
N ALA A 329 -15.38 26.24 21.63
CA ALA A 329 -16.82 26.14 21.45
C ALA A 329 -17.55 26.40 22.78
N GLU A 330 -18.12 27.60 22.92
CA GLU A 330 -18.82 28.08 24.11
C GLU A 330 -20.12 27.29 24.41
N GLY A 331 -20.00 26.07 24.95
CA GLY A 331 -21.16 25.20 25.15
C GLY A 331 -21.09 24.27 26.36
N GLU A 332 -21.93 24.53 27.36
CA GLU A 332 -22.20 23.62 28.50
C GLU A 332 -22.62 22.22 28.03
N LYS A 333 -23.40 22.13 26.94
CA LYS A 333 -23.95 20.87 26.41
C LYS A 333 -22.88 19.86 26.01
N PHE A 334 -21.71 20.31 25.54
CA PHE A 334 -20.63 19.40 25.15
C PHE A 334 -19.93 18.81 26.38
N HIS A 335 -19.60 19.66 27.36
CA HIS A 335 -18.97 19.25 28.61
C HIS A 335 -19.86 18.32 29.43
N LYS A 336 -21.16 18.61 29.51
CA LYS A 336 -22.13 17.70 30.12
C LYS A 336 -22.13 16.33 29.45
N PHE A 337 -22.13 16.29 28.12
CA PHE A 337 -22.04 15.04 27.38
C PHE A 337 -20.75 14.25 27.68
N LEU A 338 -19.59 14.94 27.81
CA LEU A 338 -18.34 14.28 28.16
C LEU A 338 -18.41 13.63 29.55
N LEU A 339 -18.94 14.35 30.54
CA LEU A 339 -19.14 13.84 31.91
C LEU A 339 -20.12 12.66 31.97
N ASP A 340 -21.22 12.73 31.22
CA ASP A 340 -22.20 11.65 31.15
C ASP A 340 -21.60 10.37 30.55
N THR A 341 -20.68 10.51 29.58
CA THR A 341 -20.08 9.37 28.88
C THR A 341 -18.82 8.86 29.57
N SER A 342 -18.15 9.66 30.41
CA SER A 342 -16.90 9.28 31.08
C SER A 342 -17.07 8.16 32.12
N LEU A 343 -18.29 7.94 32.63
CA LEU A 343 -18.60 6.92 33.64
C LEU A 343 -18.19 5.48 33.24
N LEU A 344 -18.00 5.23 31.94
CA LEU A 344 -17.68 3.91 31.39
C LEU A 344 -16.17 3.73 31.09
N TYR A 345 -15.34 4.71 31.43
CA TYR A 345 -13.92 4.77 31.12
C TYR A 345 -13.03 4.54 32.35
N THR A 346 -11.71 4.52 32.13
CA THR A 346 -10.71 4.33 33.19
C THR A 346 -10.59 5.60 34.05
N PRO A 347 -10.05 5.50 35.29
CA PRO A 347 -9.86 6.65 36.16
C PRO A 347 -9.09 7.79 35.50
N GLU A 348 -8.03 7.51 34.74
CA GLU A 348 -7.20 8.50 34.05
C GLU A 348 -8.00 9.32 33.04
N TYR A 349 -8.91 8.66 32.31
CA TYR A 349 -9.83 9.32 31.39
C TYR A 349 -10.80 10.23 32.14
N ILE A 350 -11.41 9.72 33.21
CA ILE A 350 -12.37 10.48 34.02
C ILE A 350 -11.70 11.73 34.58
N ILE A 351 -10.49 11.59 35.14
CA ILE A 351 -9.69 12.71 35.65
C ILE A 351 -9.43 13.73 34.54
N SER A 352 -9.05 13.30 33.35
CA SER A 352 -8.85 14.20 32.21
C SER A 352 -10.12 15.00 31.87
N ILE A 353 -11.28 14.34 31.82
CA ILE A 353 -12.56 15.03 31.56
C ILE A 353 -12.90 16.03 32.66
N LEU A 354 -12.63 15.70 33.93
CA LEU A 354 -12.83 16.61 35.06
C LEU A 354 -11.91 17.85 34.95
N ILE A 355 -10.65 17.67 34.54
CA ILE A 355 -9.72 18.78 34.28
C ILE A 355 -10.24 19.65 33.13
N ILE A 356 -10.65 19.06 32.00
CA ILE A 356 -11.24 19.80 30.86
C ILE A 356 -12.46 20.62 31.30
N CYS A 357 -13.35 20.04 32.11
CA CYS A 357 -14.52 20.75 32.60
C CYS A 357 -14.16 21.88 33.58
N SER A 358 -13.13 21.70 34.41
CA SER A 358 -12.60 22.74 35.29
C SER A 358 -12.05 23.93 34.51
N GLU A 359 -11.32 23.67 33.42
CA GLU A 359 -10.80 24.73 32.56
C GLU A 359 -11.91 25.47 31.81
N ALA A 360 -12.89 24.75 31.29
CA ALA A 360 -14.09 25.36 30.70
C ALA A 360 -14.84 26.24 31.71
N ARG A 361 -14.89 25.83 32.98
CA ARG A 361 -15.47 26.63 34.06
C ARG A 361 -14.69 27.91 34.32
N LYS A 362 -13.36 27.87 34.32
CA LYS A 362 -12.51 29.08 34.40
C LYS A 362 -12.76 30.03 33.23
N ALA A 363 -13.08 29.50 32.05
CA ALA A 363 -13.45 30.27 30.87
C ALA A 363 -14.90 30.81 30.88
N GLY A 364 -15.66 30.57 31.95
CA GLY A 364 -17.00 31.15 32.15
C GLY A 364 -18.17 30.18 31.90
N VAL A 365 -17.92 28.90 31.62
CA VAL A 365 -18.99 27.90 31.48
C VAL A 365 -19.56 27.54 32.86
N SER A 366 -20.84 27.80 33.09
CA SER A 366 -21.55 27.48 34.34
C SER A 366 -22.41 26.19 34.23
N GLY A 367 -23.01 25.75 35.33
CA GLY A 367 -24.03 24.67 35.33
C GLY A 367 -23.53 23.27 35.73
N PHE A 368 -22.24 23.14 36.06
CA PHE A 368 -21.65 21.85 36.45
C PHE A 368 -22.22 21.27 37.77
N ASP A 369 -22.68 22.12 38.68
CA ASP A 369 -23.28 21.77 39.98
C ASP A 369 -24.58 20.94 39.87
N ASN A 370 -25.27 21.04 38.73
CA ASN A 370 -26.54 20.36 38.47
C ASN A 370 -26.40 19.10 37.59
N ILE A 371 -25.17 18.66 37.31
CA ILE A 371 -24.92 17.47 36.48
C ILE A 371 -24.95 16.22 37.36
N TYR A 372 -25.90 15.32 37.08
CA TYR A 372 -26.07 14.06 37.81
C TYR A 372 -24.83 13.16 37.78
N SER A 373 -24.17 13.07 36.62
CA SER A 373 -22.96 12.25 36.45
C SER A 373 -21.83 12.69 37.36
N LEU A 374 -21.70 14.00 37.65
CA LEU A 374 -20.72 14.49 38.64
C LEU A 374 -21.02 13.99 40.04
N ARG A 375 -22.29 13.92 40.44
CA ARG A 375 -22.71 13.36 41.75
C ARG A 375 -22.49 11.85 41.85
N ILE A 376 -22.49 11.14 40.72
CA ILE A 376 -22.08 9.73 40.72
C ILE A 376 -20.56 9.63 40.92
N LEU A 377 -19.79 10.49 40.24
CA LEU A 377 -18.32 10.49 40.34
C LEU A 377 -17.80 10.81 41.75
N THR A 378 -18.56 11.55 42.58
CA THR A 378 -18.20 11.75 43.99
C THR A 378 -18.23 10.47 44.83
N LEU A 379 -18.86 9.40 44.32
CA LEU A 379 -18.92 8.07 44.96
C LEU A 379 -17.98 7.07 44.28
N HIS A 380 -17.08 7.53 43.42
CA HIS A 380 -16.17 6.67 42.68
C HIS A 380 -15.15 5.98 43.60
N HIS A 381 -14.68 4.79 43.20
CA HIS A 381 -13.74 4.00 43.99
C HIS A 381 -12.33 4.61 44.06
N ASN A 382 -11.97 5.44 43.07
CA ASN A 382 -10.69 6.16 43.05
C ASN A 382 -10.83 7.52 43.76
N ASP A 383 -9.97 7.76 44.75
CA ASP A 383 -10.04 8.94 45.63
C ASP A 383 -9.77 10.25 44.88
N VAL A 384 -8.87 10.24 43.89
CA VAL A 384 -8.58 11.41 43.04
C VAL A 384 -9.82 11.82 42.26
N VAL A 385 -10.53 10.85 41.66
CA VAL A 385 -11.80 11.10 40.97
C VAL A 385 -12.83 11.72 41.93
N ARG A 386 -12.98 11.17 43.15
CA ARG A 386 -13.91 11.73 44.14
C ARG A 386 -13.56 13.17 44.49
N LYS A 387 -12.29 13.44 44.80
CA LYS A 387 -11.80 14.77 45.18
C LYS A 387 -12.05 15.77 44.07
N LEU A 388 -11.62 15.47 42.84
CA LEU A 388 -11.79 16.36 41.71
C LEU A 388 -13.27 16.60 41.37
N ALA A 389 -14.13 15.59 41.48
CA ALA A 389 -15.57 15.76 41.31
C ALA A 389 -16.17 16.71 42.37
N LEU A 390 -15.78 16.56 43.65
CA LEU A 390 -16.19 17.45 44.73
C LEU A 390 -15.69 18.89 44.52
N GLN A 391 -14.43 19.06 44.11
CA GLN A 391 -13.85 20.36 43.81
C GLN A 391 -14.61 21.05 42.66
N LEU A 392 -14.91 20.31 41.59
CA LEU A 392 -15.66 20.85 40.48
C LEU A 392 -17.09 21.22 40.89
N ILE A 393 -17.76 20.47 41.76
CA ILE A 393 -19.09 20.83 42.30
C ILE A 393 -18.99 22.08 43.20
N GLY A 394 -18.01 22.08 44.11
CA GLY A 394 -17.77 23.13 45.12
C GLY A 394 -17.21 24.45 44.56
N ASN A 395 -17.02 24.56 43.25
CA ASN A 395 -16.42 25.71 42.58
C ASN A 395 -14.97 25.98 43.01
N GLU A 396 -14.25 24.93 43.39
CA GLU A 396 -12.83 24.99 43.71
C GLU A 396 -11.97 24.85 42.46
N THR A 397 -10.79 25.46 42.49
CA THR A 397 -9.88 25.41 41.37
C THR A 397 -9.14 24.07 41.33
N ILE A 398 -9.29 23.32 40.23
CA ILE A 398 -8.43 22.15 39.95
C ILE A 398 -7.15 22.64 39.26
N HIS A 399 -6.01 22.21 39.79
CA HIS A 399 -4.71 22.39 39.15
C HIS A 399 -4.52 21.28 38.10
N PRO A 400 -4.24 21.63 36.83
CA PRO A 400 -4.06 20.63 35.77
C PRO A 400 -2.76 19.85 35.98
N PHE A 401 -2.83 18.54 35.71
CA PHE A 401 -1.69 17.62 35.66
C PHE A 401 -1.97 16.57 34.59
N ASP A 402 -0.96 15.79 34.20
CA ASP A 402 -1.14 14.69 33.25
C ASP A 402 -1.56 13.41 33.99
N PRO A 403 -2.82 12.93 33.85
CA PRO A 403 -3.27 11.71 34.51
C PRO A 403 -2.73 10.43 33.86
N PHE A 404 -2.08 10.52 32.70
CA PHE A 404 -1.43 9.40 32.03
C PHE A 404 0.05 9.26 32.41
N ASP A 405 0.64 10.26 33.08
CA ASP A 405 1.94 10.14 33.73
C ASP A 405 1.79 9.51 35.12
N LYS A 406 2.45 8.37 35.32
CA LYS A 406 2.36 7.59 36.57
C LYS A 406 2.85 8.37 37.78
N MET A 407 3.89 9.19 37.63
CA MET A 407 4.43 9.98 38.74
C MET A 407 3.45 11.09 39.13
N SER A 408 2.90 11.78 38.14
CA SER A 408 1.88 12.82 38.34
C SER A 408 0.63 12.26 39.00
N LEU A 409 0.13 11.11 38.53
CA LEU A 409 -1.05 10.46 39.11
C LEU A 409 -0.80 9.99 40.55
N LEU A 410 0.35 9.36 40.84
CA LEU A 410 0.70 8.92 42.18
C LEU A 410 0.81 10.11 43.16
N ASN A 411 1.40 11.22 42.72
CA ASN A 411 1.44 12.44 43.53
C ASN A 411 0.03 12.96 43.84
N ALA A 412 -0.87 12.93 42.86
CA ALA A 412 -2.27 13.31 43.07
C ALA A 412 -2.98 12.37 44.05
N GLU A 413 -2.76 11.06 43.93
CA GLU A 413 -3.30 10.04 44.86
C GLU A 413 -2.81 10.26 46.29
N MET A 414 -1.52 10.53 46.48
CA MET A 414 -0.94 10.84 47.80
C MET A 414 -1.54 12.10 48.42
N MET A 415 -1.88 13.12 47.62
CA MET A 415 -2.57 14.33 48.08
C MET A 415 -4.07 14.12 48.37
N CYS A 416 -4.62 12.94 48.03
CA CYS A 416 -6.02 12.58 48.29
C CYS A 416 -6.18 11.59 49.46
N GLY A 417 -5.09 11.08 50.03
CA GLY A 417 -5.11 10.02 51.06
C GLY A 417 -5.75 10.39 52.41
N ASP A 418 -6.26 11.61 52.57
CA ASP A 418 -6.92 12.11 53.79
C ASP A 418 -8.46 12.24 53.63
N LEU A 419 -9.06 11.66 52.57
CA LEU A 419 -10.51 11.74 52.27
C LEU A 419 -11.36 10.57 52.77
#